data_AF-A0A5B7V6M6-F1
#
_entry.id   AF-A0A5B7V6M6-F1
#
_cell.length_a   1.000
_cell.length_b   1.000
_cell.length_c   1.000
_cell.angle_alpha   90.00
_cell.angle_beta   90.00
_cell.angle_gamma   90.00
#
_symmetry.space_group_name_H-M   'P 1'
#
loop_
_entity.id
_entity.type
_entity.pdbx_description
1 polymer ?
#
loop_
_entity_poly.entity_id
_entity_poly.type
_entity_poly.pdbx_seq_one_letter_code
_entity_poly.pdbx_strand_id
1 'polypeptide(L)'
;MSTADHILGQIDNALHDTTVGPDAMRSTPRPAARPQITPFRQARQLLIDRLIDNHGLAPATARPAVLATEQGHASRHADLVRAEARAVMREAAEPIRAALQPALEAAVHAMRAFAEACKRMTDDAGWTDTSSCPAPTAEPRSPHDRPAWQTPYGPAPRRRRA
;
A
#
# COMPACT_ATOMS: atom_id res chain seq x y z
N MET A 1 -50.43 50.27 -19.88
CA MET A 1 -48.97 50.13 -19.64
C MET A 1 -48.46 49.14 -20.66
N SER A 2 -47.49 49.57 -21.47
CA SER A 2 -46.94 48.75 -22.55
C SER A 2 -45.90 47.79 -21.99
N THR A 3 -45.71 46.63 -22.62
CA THR A 3 -44.63 45.68 -22.30
C THR A 3 -43.25 46.36 -22.32
N ALA A 4 -43.08 47.39 -23.14
CA ALA A 4 -41.88 48.21 -23.19
C ALA A 4 -41.62 48.97 -21.86
N ASP A 5 -42.65 49.53 -21.24
CA ASP A 5 -42.52 50.27 -19.97
C ASP A 5 -42.10 49.34 -18.83
N HIS A 6 -42.58 48.10 -18.86
CA HIS A 6 -42.21 47.08 -17.86
C HIS A 6 -40.75 46.65 -17.98
N ILE A 7 -40.26 46.45 -19.21
CA ILE A 7 -38.87 46.07 -19.46
C ILE A 7 -37.93 47.21 -19.05
N LEU A 8 -38.27 48.46 -19.38
CA LEU A 8 -37.46 49.62 -18.98
C LEU A 8 -37.42 49.75 -17.45
N GLY A 9 -38.54 49.53 -16.76
CA GLY A 9 -38.57 49.52 -15.30
C GLY A 9 -37.73 48.40 -14.66
N GLN A 10 -37.65 47.23 -15.28
CA GLN A 10 -36.78 46.14 -14.81
C GLN A 10 -35.29 46.48 -14.97
N ILE A 11 -34.93 47.11 -16.10
CA ILE A 11 -33.56 47.54 -16.37
C ILE A 11 -33.14 48.64 -15.40
N ASP A 12 -33.99 49.63 -15.16
CA ASP A 12 -33.71 50.70 -14.20
C ASP A 12 -33.57 50.15 -12.78
N ASN A 13 -34.46 49.25 -12.35
CA ASN A 13 -34.34 48.63 -11.03
C ASN A 13 -33.05 47.81 -10.88
N ALA A 14 -32.61 47.11 -11.92
CA ALA A 14 -31.36 46.36 -11.90
C ALA A 14 -30.12 47.28 -11.90
N LEU A 15 -30.17 48.43 -12.56
CA LEU A 15 -29.10 49.44 -12.57
C LEU A 15 -28.95 50.16 -11.22
N HIS A 16 -30.05 50.33 -10.48
CA HIS A 16 -30.07 50.98 -9.18
C HIS A 16 -29.97 49.98 -8.00
N ASP A 17 -29.87 48.68 -8.29
CA ASP A 17 -29.67 47.65 -7.26
C ASP A 17 -28.23 47.70 -6.72
N THR A 18 -28.06 48.56 -5.72
CA THR A 18 -26.81 48.74 -4.97
C THR A 18 -26.58 47.64 -3.93
N THR A 19 -27.45 46.62 -3.83
CA THR A 19 -27.22 45.47 -2.93
C THR A 19 -26.12 44.53 -3.44
N VAL A 20 -25.74 44.66 -4.70
CA VAL A 20 -24.57 44.00 -5.29
C VAL A 20 -23.32 44.76 -4.88
N GLY A 21 -22.79 44.45 -3.69
CA GLY A 21 -21.56 45.06 -3.20
C GLY A 21 -20.38 44.84 -4.16
N PRO A 22 -19.32 45.67 -4.10
CA PRO A 22 -18.15 45.59 -4.99
C PRO A 22 -17.40 44.24 -4.92
N ASP A 23 -17.73 43.39 -3.96
CA ASP A 23 -17.20 42.04 -3.78
C ASP A 23 -18.00 40.95 -4.51
N ALA A 24 -19.19 41.26 -5.03
CA ALA A 24 -20.04 40.29 -5.74
C ALA A 24 -19.39 39.77 -7.03
N MET A 25 -18.61 40.61 -7.74
CA MET A 25 -17.82 40.17 -8.89
C MET A 25 -16.58 39.34 -8.53
N ARG A 26 -16.23 39.22 -7.24
CA ARG A 26 -15.13 38.39 -6.74
C ARG A 26 -15.60 37.07 -6.15
N SER A 27 -16.91 36.85 -6.05
CA SER A 27 -17.46 35.56 -5.65
C SER A 27 -17.29 34.53 -6.78
N THR A 28 -16.08 33.98 -6.91
CA THR A 28 -15.91 32.75 -7.69
C THR A 28 -16.86 31.71 -7.10
N PRO A 29 -17.73 31.09 -7.91
CA PRO A 29 -18.66 30.08 -7.41
C PRO A 29 -17.84 29.06 -6.64
N ARG A 30 -18.16 28.89 -5.34
CA ARG A 30 -17.45 27.97 -4.46
C ARG A 30 -17.41 26.62 -5.19
N PRO A 31 -16.24 26.12 -5.58
CA PRO A 31 -16.17 24.88 -6.35
C PRO A 31 -16.89 23.81 -5.55
N ALA A 32 -17.85 23.13 -6.18
CA ALA A 32 -18.59 22.06 -5.53
C ALA A 32 -17.59 21.13 -4.86
N ALA A 33 -17.78 20.86 -3.56
CA ALA A 33 -16.87 20.04 -2.81
C ALA A 33 -16.74 18.69 -3.54
N ARG A 34 -15.55 18.41 -4.07
CA ARG A 34 -15.32 17.13 -4.76
C ARG A 34 -15.64 16.01 -3.77
N PRO A 35 -16.45 15.01 -4.14
CA PRO A 35 -16.73 13.90 -3.26
C PRO A 35 -15.39 13.28 -2.87
N GLN A 36 -15.07 13.34 -1.58
CA GLN A 36 -13.89 12.67 -1.06
C GLN A 36 -14.17 11.17 -1.13
N ILE A 37 -13.67 10.53 -2.18
CA ILE A 37 -13.65 9.07 -2.27
C ILE A 37 -12.74 8.59 -1.15
N THR A 38 -13.33 8.07 -0.08
CA THR A 38 -12.59 7.44 1.01
C THR A 38 -12.50 5.96 0.68
N PRO A 39 -11.39 5.47 0.08
CA PRO A 39 -11.29 4.08 -0.41
C PRO A 39 -11.55 3.07 0.71
N PHE A 40 -11.20 3.42 1.95
CA PHE A 40 -11.47 2.62 3.14
C PHE A 40 -12.96 2.37 3.40
N ARG A 41 -13.83 3.35 3.11
CA ARG A 41 -15.28 3.20 3.32
C ARG A 41 -15.87 2.19 2.34
N GLN A 42 -15.45 2.24 1.07
CA GLN A 42 -15.90 1.32 0.04
C GLN A 42 -15.38 -0.09 0.28
N ALA A 43 -14.09 -0.22 0.62
CA ALA A 43 -13.49 -1.51 0.97
C ALA A 43 -14.19 -2.16 2.17
N ARG A 44 -14.51 -1.36 3.21
CA ARG A 44 -15.26 -1.85 4.38
C ARG A 44 -16.64 -2.37 3.99
N GLN A 45 -17.38 -1.61 3.18
CA GLN A 45 -18.71 -2.03 2.73
C GLN A 45 -18.66 -3.31 1.93
N LEU A 46 -17.70 -3.43 1.00
CA LEU A 46 -17.49 -4.64 0.21
C LEU A 46 -17.17 -5.87 1.09
N LEU A 47 -16.38 -5.72 2.16
CA LEU A 47 -16.15 -6.82 3.11
C LEU A 47 -17.41 -7.21 3.88
N ILE A 48 -18.22 -6.23 4.28
CA ILE A 48 -19.49 -6.49 4.96
C ILE A 48 -20.42 -7.29 4.04
N ASP A 49 -20.57 -6.87 2.79
CA ASP A 49 -21.45 -7.51 1.82
C ASP A 49 -20.99 -8.95 1.53
N ARG A 50 -19.68 -9.18 1.32
CA ARG A 50 -19.14 -10.55 1.13
C ARG A 50 -19.32 -11.45 2.34
N LEU A 51 -19.22 -10.93 3.56
CA LEU A 51 -19.49 -11.72 4.76
C LEU A 51 -20.97 -12.11 4.88
N ILE A 52 -21.87 -11.25 4.42
CA ILE A 52 -23.30 -11.56 4.35
C ILE A 52 -23.55 -12.61 3.27
N ASP A 53 -23.05 -12.39 2.06
CA ASP A 53 -23.35 -13.22 0.89
C ASP A 53 -22.68 -14.60 0.94
N ASN A 54 -21.39 -14.67 1.31
CA ASN A 54 -20.62 -15.92 1.29
C ASN A 54 -20.79 -16.75 2.56
N HIS A 55 -20.99 -16.10 3.71
CA HIS A 55 -20.97 -16.75 5.02
C HIS A 55 -22.30 -16.65 5.77
N GLY A 56 -23.31 -15.98 5.21
CA GLY A 56 -24.63 -15.85 5.80
C GLY A 56 -24.65 -15.06 7.11
N LEU A 57 -23.64 -14.20 7.35
CA LEU A 57 -23.63 -13.37 8.56
C LEU A 57 -24.78 -12.36 8.50
N ALA A 58 -25.49 -12.20 9.63
CA ALA A 58 -26.47 -11.13 9.74
C ALA A 58 -25.75 -9.75 9.62
N PRO A 59 -26.36 -8.74 8.96
CA PRO A 59 -25.75 -7.42 8.81
C PRO A 59 -25.36 -6.76 10.15
N ALA A 60 -26.16 -7.00 11.19
CA ALA A 60 -25.92 -6.54 12.56
C ALA A 60 -24.67 -7.15 13.20
N THR A 61 -24.21 -8.31 12.71
CA THR A 61 -23.00 -9.01 13.18
C THR A 61 -21.80 -8.73 12.27
N ALA A 62 -22.01 -8.68 10.95
CA ALA A 62 -20.94 -8.44 9.98
C ALA A 62 -20.28 -7.06 10.17
N ARG A 63 -21.08 -6.00 10.34
CA ARG A 63 -20.57 -4.63 10.55
C ARG A 63 -19.64 -4.49 11.76
N PRO A 64 -20.06 -4.86 13.00
CA PRO A 64 -19.18 -4.76 14.16
C PRO A 64 -18.00 -5.73 14.07
N ALA A 65 -18.13 -6.90 13.42
CA ALA A 65 -17.01 -7.80 13.23
C ALA A 65 -15.89 -7.18 12.37
N VAL A 66 -16.26 -6.51 11.27
CA VAL A 66 -15.29 -5.80 10.42
C VAL A 66 -14.65 -4.64 11.18
N LEU A 67 -15.45 -3.81 11.88
CA LEU A 67 -14.94 -2.70 12.69
C LEU A 67 -14.00 -3.15 13.81
N ALA A 68 -14.36 -4.21 14.54
CA ALA A 68 -13.52 -4.77 15.60
C ALA A 68 -12.19 -5.26 15.03
N THR A 69 -12.23 -5.95 13.90
CA THR A 69 -11.01 -6.46 13.23
C THR A 69 -10.12 -5.33 12.73
N GLU A 70 -10.70 -4.26 12.18
CA GLU A 70 -9.98 -3.06 11.74
C GLU A 70 -9.29 -2.33 12.90
N GLN A 71 -9.93 -2.30 14.08
CA GLN A 71 -9.37 -1.74 15.30
C GLN A 71 -8.35 -2.67 15.99
N GLY A 72 -8.12 -3.87 15.46
CA GLY A 72 -7.22 -4.86 16.06
C GLY A 72 -7.80 -5.60 17.26
N HIS A 73 -9.10 -5.45 17.54
CA HIS A 73 -9.77 -6.19 18.59
C HIS A 73 -10.01 -7.65 18.17
N ALA A 74 -9.88 -8.57 19.13
CA ALA A 74 -10.27 -9.95 18.92
C ALA A 74 -11.80 -10.05 18.80
N SER A 75 -12.28 -10.73 17.76
CA SER A 75 -13.71 -11.06 17.59
C SER A 75 -13.86 -12.48 17.11
N ARG A 76 -15.01 -13.12 17.40
CA ARG A 76 -15.33 -14.48 16.94
C ARG A 76 -15.18 -14.66 15.41
N HIS A 77 -15.40 -13.58 14.66
CA HIS A 77 -15.38 -13.58 13.20
C HIS A 77 -14.10 -12.96 12.61
N ALA A 78 -13.10 -12.64 13.43
CA ALA A 78 -11.89 -11.93 12.96
C ALA A 78 -11.14 -12.73 11.88
N ASP A 79 -11.06 -14.05 12.01
CA ASP A 79 -10.37 -14.88 11.03
C ASP A 79 -11.13 -14.98 9.71
N LEU A 80 -12.47 -15.00 9.74
CA LEU A 80 -13.32 -14.92 8.55
C LEU A 80 -13.13 -13.58 7.82
N VAL A 81 -13.16 -12.47 8.56
CA VAL A 81 -12.95 -11.12 8.00
C VAL A 81 -11.56 -11.04 7.33
N ARG A 82 -10.51 -11.56 7.98
CA ARG A 82 -9.15 -11.59 7.40
C ARG A 82 -9.06 -12.48 6.17
N ALA A 83 -9.72 -13.63 6.16
CA ALA A 83 -9.75 -14.52 5.02
C ALA A 83 -10.40 -13.85 3.79
N GLU A 84 -11.56 -13.21 3.98
CA GLU A 84 -12.23 -12.44 2.93
C GLU A 84 -11.40 -11.23 2.49
N ALA A 85 -10.79 -10.48 3.41
CA ALA A 85 -9.90 -9.38 3.04
C ALA A 85 -8.73 -9.83 2.15
N ARG A 86 -8.12 -10.98 2.45
CA ARG A 86 -7.09 -11.57 1.57
C ARG A 86 -7.65 -12.05 0.24
N ALA A 87 -8.88 -12.55 0.19
CA ALA A 87 -9.53 -12.93 -1.07
C ALA A 87 -9.75 -11.72 -1.97
N VAL A 88 -10.35 -10.65 -1.42
CA VAL A 88 -10.55 -9.37 -2.11
C VAL A 88 -9.23 -8.80 -2.63
N MET A 89 -8.17 -8.80 -1.80
CA MET A 89 -6.86 -8.29 -2.21
C MET A 89 -6.24 -9.12 -3.35
N ARG A 90 -6.42 -10.45 -3.35
CA ARG A 90 -5.95 -11.31 -4.45
C ARG A 90 -6.69 -11.01 -5.74
N GLU A 91 -8.01 -10.88 -5.70
CA GLU A 91 -8.82 -10.54 -6.87
C GLU A 91 -8.48 -9.15 -7.42
N ALA A 92 -8.24 -8.17 -6.55
CA ALA A 92 -7.82 -6.83 -6.95
C ALA A 92 -6.38 -6.79 -7.49
N ALA A 93 -5.51 -7.70 -7.04
CA ALA A 93 -4.12 -7.78 -7.48
C ALA A 93 -3.96 -8.44 -8.85
N GLU A 94 -4.86 -9.36 -9.24
CA GLU A 94 -4.82 -10.02 -10.56
C GLU A 94 -4.73 -9.04 -11.75
N PRO A 95 -5.60 -8.03 -11.90
CA PRO A 95 -5.49 -7.10 -13.03
C PRO A 95 -4.22 -6.25 -12.98
N ILE A 96 -3.75 -5.88 -11.78
CA ILE A 96 -2.49 -5.13 -11.60
C ILE A 96 -1.31 -6.01 -12.02
N ARG A 97 -1.32 -7.28 -11.61
CA ARG A 97 -0.30 -8.25 -11.98
C ARG A 97 -0.29 -8.49 -13.48
N ALA A 98 -1.46 -8.68 -14.09
CA ALA A 98 -1.59 -8.85 -15.54
C ALA A 98 -1.08 -7.63 -16.31
N ALA A 99 -1.34 -6.42 -15.82
CA ALA A 99 -0.83 -5.20 -16.43
C ALA A 99 0.69 -5.02 -16.28
N LEU A 100 1.27 -5.48 -15.16
CA LEU A 100 2.71 -5.38 -14.87
C LEU A 100 3.55 -6.52 -15.46
N GLN A 101 2.93 -7.66 -15.76
CA GLN A 101 3.59 -8.84 -16.30
C GLN A 101 4.50 -8.56 -17.51
N PRO A 102 4.07 -7.84 -18.57
CA PRO A 102 4.94 -7.57 -19.72
C PRO A 102 6.15 -6.71 -19.36
N ALA A 103 5.99 -5.76 -18.43
CA ALA A 103 7.10 -4.93 -17.96
C ALA A 103 8.12 -5.75 -17.15
N LEU A 104 7.63 -6.68 -16.32
CA LEU A 104 8.46 -7.63 -15.59
C LEU A 104 9.24 -8.56 -16.51
N GLU A 105 8.58 -9.12 -17.54
CA GLU A 105 9.22 -9.97 -18.54
C GLU A 105 10.31 -9.20 -19.31
N ALA A 106 10.02 -7.97 -19.74
CA ALA A 106 11.02 -7.11 -20.38
C ALA A 106 12.21 -6.80 -19.46
N ALA A 107 11.97 -6.54 -18.17
CA ALA A 107 13.03 -6.30 -17.20
C ALA A 107 13.91 -7.55 -16.98
N VAL A 108 13.30 -8.74 -16.88
CA VAL A 108 14.04 -10.01 -16.77
C VAL A 108 14.90 -10.26 -18.02
N HIS A 109 14.36 -10.00 -19.22
CA HIS A 109 15.12 -10.10 -20.46
C HIS A 109 16.29 -9.12 -20.50
N ALA A 110 16.09 -7.86 -20.10
CA ALA A 110 17.15 -6.87 -20.04
C ALA A 110 18.25 -7.25 -19.02
N MET A 111 17.86 -7.74 -17.84
CA MET A 111 18.80 -8.22 -16.84
C MET A 111 19.61 -9.42 -17.33
N ARG A 112 18.98 -10.37 -18.03
CA ARG A 112 19.69 -11.51 -18.61
C ARG A 112 20.69 -11.06 -19.68
N ALA A 113 20.27 -10.17 -20.58
CA ALA A 113 21.16 -9.63 -21.61
C ALA A 113 22.36 -8.88 -20.99
N PHE A 114 22.12 -8.10 -19.93
CA PHE A 114 23.18 -7.43 -19.19
C PHE A 114 24.13 -8.42 -18.52
N ALA A 115 23.61 -9.46 -17.84
CA ALA A 115 24.43 -10.50 -17.22
C ALA A 115 25.29 -11.25 -18.25
N GLU A 116 24.75 -11.54 -19.43
CA GLU A 116 25.50 -12.15 -20.53
C GLU A 116 26.58 -11.22 -21.07
N ALA A 117 26.30 -9.91 -21.18
CA ALA A 117 27.30 -8.92 -21.59
C ALA A 117 28.44 -8.82 -20.57
N CYS A 118 28.13 -8.78 -19.27
CA CYS A 118 29.13 -8.82 -18.20
C CYS A 118 29.98 -10.09 -18.25
N LYS A 119 29.35 -11.25 -18.48
CA LYS A 119 30.07 -12.53 -18.60
C LYS A 119 31.04 -12.54 -19.78
N ARG A 120 30.61 -12.06 -20.97
CA ARG A 120 31.49 -11.95 -22.14
C ARG A 120 32.67 -11.02 -21.86
N MET A 121 32.42 -9.90 -21.17
CA MET A 121 33.48 -8.96 -20.80
C MET A 121 34.49 -9.58 -19.83
N THR A 122 34.06 -10.41 -18.88
CA THR A 122 34.99 -11.15 -18.00
C THR A 122 35.77 -12.23 -18.74
N ASP A 123 35.13 -12.93 -19.68
CA ASP A 123 35.76 -13.97 -20.51
C ASP A 123 36.81 -13.35 -21.46
N ASP A 124 36.47 -12.24 -22.13
CA ASP A 124 37.35 -11.51 -23.07
C ASP A 124 38.51 -10.78 -22.37
N ALA A 125 38.30 -10.30 -21.13
CA ALA A 125 39.36 -9.69 -20.33
C ALA A 125 40.38 -10.72 -19.80
N GLY A 126 40.22 -12.01 -20.12
CA GLY A 126 41.07 -13.07 -19.60
C GLY A 126 40.95 -13.22 -18.09
N TRP A 127 39.86 -12.71 -17.49
CA TRP A 127 39.55 -12.89 -16.07
C TRP A 127 38.97 -14.29 -15.87
N THR A 128 39.72 -15.31 -16.30
CA THR A 128 39.47 -16.69 -15.87
C THR A 128 39.49 -16.68 -14.36
N ASP A 129 38.40 -17.15 -13.77
CA ASP A 129 38.20 -17.32 -12.33
C ASP A 129 39.43 -17.99 -11.71
N THR A 130 40.39 -17.17 -11.29
CA THR A 130 41.61 -17.62 -10.60
C THR A 130 41.30 -17.88 -9.14
N SER A 131 40.01 -17.84 -8.76
CA SER A 131 39.50 -18.32 -7.48
C SER A 131 39.20 -19.82 -7.54
N SER A 132 40.07 -20.60 -8.15
CA SER A 132 40.52 -21.84 -7.50
C SER A 132 41.42 -21.48 -6.31
N CYS A 133 40.96 -20.59 -5.42
CA CYS A 133 41.41 -20.66 -4.05
C CYS A 133 40.83 -21.98 -3.53
N PRO A 134 41.65 -22.96 -3.15
CA PRO A 134 41.11 -24.12 -2.44
C PRO A 134 40.30 -23.56 -1.29
N ALA A 135 39.01 -23.89 -1.25
CA ALA A 135 38.17 -23.56 -0.11
C ALA A 135 38.96 -23.95 1.13
N PRO A 136 39.29 -23.02 2.05
CA PRO A 136 39.90 -23.44 3.30
C PRO A 136 38.87 -24.37 3.92
N THR A 137 39.23 -25.66 4.00
CA THR A 137 38.46 -26.68 4.67
C THR A 137 38.20 -26.14 6.06
N ALA A 138 37.01 -25.57 6.25
CA ALA A 138 36.59 -25.02 7.52
C ALA A 138 36.27 -26.23 8.38
N GLU A 139 37.31 -26.86 8.92
CA GLU A 139 37.15 -27.63 10.12
C GLU A 139 36.45 -26.71 11.14
N PRO A 140 35.35 -27.15 11.77
CA PRO A 140 34.70 -26.38 12.80
C PRO A 140 35.70 -26.18 13.94
N ARG A 141 36.36 -25.01 13.97
CA ARG A 141 37.24 -24.61 15.07
C ARG A 141 36.44 -24.74 16.35
N SER A 142 36.91 -25.65 17.21
CA SER A 142 36.30 -25.93 18.49
C SER A 142 36.04 -24.62 19.26
N PRO A 143 34.88 -24.44 19.91
CA PRO A 143 34.54 -23.22 20.64
C PRO A 143 35.57 -22.79 21.70
N HIS A 144 36.49 -23.67 22.07
CA HIS A 144 37.52 -23.45 23.07
C HIS A 144 38.76 -22.67 22.61
N ASP A 145 38.95 -22.45 21.31
CA ASP A 145 40.13 -21.74 20.77
C ASP A 145 39.95 -20.22 20.64
N ARG A 146 38.88 -19.65 21.20
CA ARG A 146 38.71 -18.20 21.24
C ARG A 146 39.37 -17.64 22.51
N PRO A 147 40.29 -16.67 22.39
CA PRO A 147 40.91 -16.07 23.56
C PRO A 147 39.84 -15.40 24.44
N ALA A 148 39.97 -15.55 25.76
CA ALA A 148 38.94 -15.27 26.77
C ALA A 148 38.37 -13.84 26.76
N TRP A 149 39.01 -12.89 26.05
CA TRP A 149 38.54 -11.52 25.90
C TRP A 149 37.48 -11.35 24.80
N GLN A 150 37.23 -12.36 23.96
CA GLN A 150 36.38 -12.24 22.77
C GLN A 150 34.93 -12.74 22.96
N THR A 151 34.54 -13.15 24.18
CA THR A 151 33.14 -13.47 24.50
C THR A 151 32.39 -12.20 24.93
N PRO A 152 31.31 -11.78 24.24
CA PRO A 152 30.59 -10.52 24.52
C PRO A 152 29.99 -10.42 25.93
N TYR A 153 29.79 -11.56 26.57
CA TYR A 153 29.33 -11.68 27.94
C TYR A 153 30.27 -12.67 28.62
N GLY A 154 30.99 -12.23 29.65
CA GLY A 154 32.05 -13.00 30.31
C GLY A 154 31.62 -14.39 30.82
N PRO A 155 32.58 -15.23 31.26
CA PRO A 155 32.30 -16.60 31.64
C PRO A 155 31.21 -16.67 32.73
N ALA A 156 30.24 -17.57 32.53
CA ALA A 156 29.11 -17.74 33.45
C ALA A 156 29.59 -18.04 34.89
N PRO A 157 28.96 -17.45 35.92
CA PRO A 157 29.37 -17.64 37.30
C PRO A 157 29.21 -19.10 37.72
N ARG A 158 30.32 -19.74 38.12
CA ARG A 158 30.31 -21.10 38.68
C ARG A 158 29.58 -21.09 40.02
N ARG A 159 28.39 -21.71 40.07
CA ARG A 159 27.72 -22.06 41.33
C ARG A 159 28.62 -23.00 42.13
N ARG A 160 29.21 -22.52 43.23
CA ARG A 160 29.76 -23.39 44.27
C ARG A 160 28.60 -24.16 44.89
N ARG A 161 28.59 -25.48 44.76
CA ARG A 161 27.77 -26.35 45.61
C ARG A 161 28.41 -26.35 47.01
N ALA A 162 27.58 -26.12 48.01
CA ALA A 162 27.85 -26.47 49.39
C ALA A 162 27.85 -28.00 49.55
#